data_AF-A0A6V7LJR9-F1
#
_entry.id   AF-A0A6V7LJR9-F1
#
_cell.length_a   1.000
_cell.length_b   1.000
_cell.length_c   1.000
_cell.angle_alpha   90.00
_cell.angle_beta   90.00
_cell.angle_gamma   90.00
#
_symmetry.space_group_name_H-M   'P 1'
#
loop_
_entity.id
_entity.type
_entity.pdbx_description
1 polymer ?
#
loop_
_entity_poly.entity_id
_entity_poly.type
_entity_poly.pdbx_seq_one_letter_code
_entity_poly.pdbx_strand_id
1 'polypeptide(L)' 'GKVKLSPGIYAFPFTYVLPTNIPSTFSHENGKIEYTVTAKVDRTDEEFPKAKVHFKVEHLLDLSRYQS' A
#
# COMPACT_ATOMS: atom_id res chain seq x y z
N GLY A 1 -10.10 -11.13 22.03
CA GLY A 1 -9.96 -12.59 22.13
C GLY A 1 -8.90 -13.05 21.14
N LYS A 2 -8.03 -13.99 21.52
CA LYS A 2 -7.01 -14.54 20.61
C LYS A 2 -7.64 -15.65 19.77
N VAL A 3 -7.64 -15.49 18.45
CA VAL A 3 -8.11 -16.51 17.50
C VAL A 3 -6.97 -17.50 17.24
N LYS A 4 -7.21 -18.80 17.44
CA LYS A 4 -6.27 -19.86 17.05
C LYS A 4 -6.56 -20.25 15.60
N LEU A 5 -5.59 -20.10 14.71
CA LEU A 5 -5.67 -20.53 13.33
C LEU A 5 -5.15 -21.97 13.21
N SER A 6 -5.94 -22.88 12.66
CA SER A 6 -5.47 -24.21 12.24
C SER A 6 -4.60 -24.11 10.98
N PRO A 7 -3.77 -25.12 10.66
CA PRO A 7 -3.09 -25.17 9.37
C PRO A 7 -4.09 -25.01 8.22
N GLY A 8 -3.77 -24.14 7.26
CA GLY A 8 -4.65 -23.81 6.14
C GLY A 8 -4.30 -22.49 5.48
N ILE A 9 -5.08 -22.12 4.46
CA ILE A 9 -4.96 -20.86 3.74
C ILE A 9 -6.09 -19.93 4.21
N TYR A 10 -5.71 -18.74 4.66
CA TYR A 10 -6.66 -17.71 5.09
C TYR A 10 -6.56 -16.52 4.14
N ALA A 11 -7.70 -16.13 3.56
CA ALA A 11 -7.80 -14.96 2.71
C ALA A 11 -8.58 -13.86 3.45
N PHE A 12 -8.00 -12.66 3.49
CA PHE A 12 -8.60 -11.47 4.09
C PHE A 12 -8.81 -10.42 2.98
N PRO A 13 -9.89 -10.52 2.19
CA PRO A 13 -10.15 -9.55 1.14
C PRO A 13 -10.42 -8.18 1.77
N PHE A 14 -9.88 -7.13 1.15
CA PHE A 14 -10.15 -5.76 1.53
C PHE A 14 -10.42 -4.91 0.29
N THR A 15 -11.10 -3.80 0.47
CA THR A 15 -11.34 -2.81 -0.58
C THR A 15 -11.24 -1.43 0.04
N TYR A 16 -10.68 -0.49 -0.70
CA TYR A 16 -10.54 0.89 -0.27
C TYR A 16 -10.74 1.81 -1.47
N VAL A 17 -11.46 2.91 -1.26
CA VAL A 17 -11.64 3.97 -2.26
C VAL A 17 -10.63 5.07 -1.96
N LEU A 18 -9.78 5.38 -2.94
CA LEU A 18 -8.80 6.44 -2.82
C LEU A 18 -9.50 7.81 -2.67
N PRO A 19 -8.97 8.73 -1.84
CA PRO A 19 -9.47 10.10 -1.82
C PRO A 19 -9.27 10.77 -3.19
N THR A 20 -10.17 11.66 -3.56
CA THR A 20 -10.22 12.24 -4.91
C THR A 20 -9.08 13.22 -5.22
N ASN A 21 -8.47 13.84 -4.21
CA ASN A 21 -7.45 14.88 -4.37
C ASN A 21 -6.09 14.45 -3.78
N ILE A 22 -5.62 13.26 -4.16
CA ILE A 22 -4.27 12.78 -3.83
C ILE A 22 -3.34 12.96 -5.03
N PRO A 23 -2.05 13.27 -4.86
CA PRO A 23 -1.14 13.44 -5.98
C PRO A 23 -0.86 12.15 -6.77
N SER A 24 -0.36 12.28 -8.00
CA SER A 24 0.16 11.13 -8.76
C SER A 24 1.40 10.56 -8.06
N THR A 25 1.63 9.27 -8.28
CA THR A 25 2.90 8.63 -7.91
C THR A 25 4.03 9.28 -8.71
N PHE A 26 5.11 9.65 -8.03
CA PHE A 26 6.21 10.38 -8.65
C PHE A 26 7.51 10.05 -7.92
N SER A 27 8.63 10.11 -8.63
CA SER A 27 9.97 9.96 -8.07
C SER A 27 10.93 10.92 -8.75
N HIS A 28 11.69 11.66 -7.97
CA HIS A 28 12.70 12.61 -8.40
C HIS A 28 13.81 12.69 -7.36
N GLU A 29 14.94 13.32 -7.70
CA GLU A 29 16.10 13.44 -6.82
C GLU A 29 15.77 14.14 -5.49
N ASN A 30 14.89 15.13 -5.55
CA ASN A 30 14.46 15.92 -4.39
C ASN A 30 13.29 15.28 -3.59
N GLY A 31 12.75 14.14 -4.02
CA GLY A 31 11.66 13.49 -3.29
C GLY A 31 10.79 12.57 -4.13
N LYS A 32 9.90 11.83 -3.47
CA LYS A 32 8.96 10.91 -4.11
C LYS A 32 7.62 10.89 -3.39
N ILE A 33 6.60 10.50 -4.15
CA ILE A 33 5.25 10.21 -3.66
C ILE A 33 4.98 8.75 -4.00
N GLU A 34 4.82 7.91 -2.98
CA GLU A 34 4.59 6.48 -3.13
C GLU A 34 3.36 6.01 -2.33
N TYR A 35 2.58 5.12 -2.94
CA TYR A 35 1.40 4.54 -2.32
C TYR A 35 1.60 3.04 -2.10
N THR A 36 1.27 2.57 -0.89
CA THR A 36 1.50 1.18 -0.50
C THR A 36 0.37 0.65 0.34
N VAL A 37 0.09 -0.64 0.21
CA VAL A 37 -0.74 -1.39 1.15
C VAL A 37 0.17 -2.28 1.98
N THR A 38 0.01 -2.26 3.30
CA THR A 38 0.78 -3.10 4.23
C THR A 38 -0.17 -3.98 5.04
N ALA A 39 -0.02 -5.30 4.93
CA ALA A 39 -0.70 -6.25 5.80
C ALA A 39 0.19 -6.54 7.02
N LYS A 40 -0.40 -6.44 8.21
CA LYS A 40 0.25 -6.73 9.49
C LYS A 40 -0.59 -7.78 10.23
N VAL A 41 0.07 -8.83 10.71
CA VAL A 41 -0.56 -9.83 11.59
C VAL A 41 -0.20 -9.46 13.03
N ASP A 42 -1.20 -9.16 13.83
CA ASP A 42 -1.02 -8.88 15.26
C ASP A 42 -0.95 -10.21 16.03
N ARG A 43 0.27 -10.59 16.43
CA ARG A 43 0.62 -11.85 17.06
C ARG A 43 1.41 -11.54 18.34
N THR A 44 1.19 -12.30 19.41
CA THR A 44 1.85 -12.06 20.71
C THR A 44 3.27 -12.59 20.83
N ASP A 45 3.82 -13.17 19.78
CA ASP A 45 5.23 -13.54 19.69
C ASP A 45 5.92 -12.57 18.71
N GLU A 46 7.24 -12.40 18.80
CA GLU A 46 7.99 -11.34 18.10
C GLU A 46 7.74 -11.21 16.58
N GLU A 47 7.99 -9.99 16.08
CA GLU A 47 7.66 -9.41 14.77
C GLU A 47 7.36 -10.42 13.66
N PHE A 48 6.06 -10.62 13.39
CA PHE A 48 5.64 -11.33 12.19
C PHE A 48 5.96 -10.48 10.93
N PRO A 49 6.45 -11.09 9.84
CA PRO A 49 6.77 -10.37 8.62
C PRO A 49 5.59 -9.55 8.10
N LYS A 50 5.86 -8.29 7.73
CA LYS A 50 4.89 -7.41 7.09
C LYS A 50 4.91 -7.69 5.60
N ALA A 51 3.75 -7.95 5.00
CA ALA A 51 3.63 -7.97 3.54
C ALA A 51 3.32 -6.54 3.08
N LYS A 52 4.12 -6.01 2.15
CA LYS A 52 3.96 -4.66 1.61
C LYS A 52 3.89 -4.72 0.09
N VAL A 53 2.88 -4.09 -0.50
CA VAL A 53 2.69 -3.99 -1.95
C VAL A 53 2.61 -2.53 -2.34
N HIS A 54 3.28 -2.16 -3.42
CA HIS A 54 3.22 -0.82 -4.01
C HIS A 54 2.14 -0.77 -5.08
N PHE A 55 1.47 0.37 -5.20
CA PHE A 55 0.56 0.65 -6.31
C PHE A 55 0.76 2.07 -6.82
N LYS A 56 0.38 2.29 -8.08
CA LYS A 56 0.50 3.59 -8.75
C LYS A 56 -0.83 4.32 -8.73
N VAL A 57 -0.75 5.63 -8.53
CA VAL A 57 -1.84 6.58 -8.70
C VAL A 57 -1.46 7.50 -9.85
N GLU A 58 -2.33 7.63 -10.85
CA GLU A 58 -2.12 8.46 -12.03
C GLU A 58 -3.33 9.38 -12.24
N HIS A 59 -3.09 10.69 -12.30
CA HIS A 59 -4.07 11.65 -12.79
C HIS A 59 -4.07 11.68 -14.32
N LEU A 60 -5.25 11.88 -14.92
CA LEU A 60 -5.41 12.07 -16.36
C LEU A 60 -4.60 13.25 -16.91
N LEU A 61 -4.28 14.25 -16.07
CA LEU A 61 -3.36 15.33 -16.41
C LEU A 61 -1.96 14.97 -15.91
N ASP A 62 -1.17 14.39 -16.80
CA ASP A 62 0.18 13.95 -16.52
C ASP A 62 1.16 15.14 -16.48
N LEU A 63 1.40 15.68 -15.29
CA LEU A 63 2.38 16.74 -15.04
C LEU A 63 3.83 16.29 -15.30
N SER A 64 4.10 15.00 -15.51
CA SER A 64 5.44 14.50 -15.85
C SER A 64 5.90 14.92 -17.25
N ARG A 65 4.98 15.41 -18.11
CA ARG A 65 5.30 15.88 -19.47
C ARG A 65 5.85 17.31 -19.54
N TYR A 66 5.90 18.04 -18.42
CA TYR A 66 6.36 19.44 -18.39
C TYR A 66 7.79 19.63 -17.87
N GLN A 67 8.56 18.55 -17.66
CA GLN A 67 10.01 18.66 -17.46
C GLN A 67 10.70 18.67 -18.83
N SER A 68 10.69 19.82 -19.49
CA SER A 68 11.49 20.14 -20.69
C SER A 68 12.59 21.14 -20.36
#